data_AF-A0A645F6B2-F1
#
_entry.id   AF-A0A645F6B2-F1
#
_cell.length_a   1.000
_cell.length_b   1.000
_cell.length_c   1.000
_cell.angle_alpha   90.00
_cell.angle_beta   90.00
_cell.angle_gamma   90.00
#
_symmetry.space_group_name_H-M   'P 1'
#
loop_
_entity.id
_entity.type
_entity.pdbx_description
1 polymer ?
#
loop_
_entity_poly.entity_id
_entity_poly.type
_entity_poly.pdbx_seq_one_letter_code
_entity_poly.pdbx_strand_id
1 'polypeptide(L)'
;MLQKQMNKKGGTLLWLAITGLFGLAFLCVELYEFHHMIHAGAGPTRSAFTSSFFTLVGTHGIHVTFGLIWLVTLMIQISKHGLNPANNRRLMCLSMFWHFLDVVWIGVFTFVYLMGVL
;
A
#
# COMPACT_ATOMS: atom_id res chain seq x y z
N MET A 1 -34.12 -4.33 2.83
CA MET A 1 -32.84 -4.92 3.30
C MET A 1 -32.59 -6.36 2.78
N LEU A 2 -33.15 -6.77 1.64
CA LEU A 2 -33.06 -8.17 1.14
C LEU A 2 -32.68 -8.32 -0.35
N GLN A 3 -32.16 -7.29 -1.03
CA GLN A 3 -31.92 -7.36 -2.49
C GLN A 3 -30.48 -7.11 -3.01
N LYS A 4 -29.48 -6.78 -2.19
CA LYS A 4 -28.15 -6.41 -2.73
C LYS A 4 -27.00 -7.31 -2.30
N GLN A 5 -27.30 -8.56 -1.93
CA GLN A 5 -26.32 -9.57 -1.48
C GLN A 5 -26.00 -10.61 -2.56
N MET A 6 -26.76 -10.68 -3.67
CA MET A 6 -26.68 -11.82 -4.60
C MET A 6 -25.89 -11.55 -5.91
N ASN A 7 -25.42 -10.33 -6.16
CA ASN A 7 -24.71 -9.98 -7.42
C ASN A 7 -23.60 -8.93 -7.22
N LYS A 8 -22.79 -9.06 -6.16
CA LYS A 8 -21.70 -8.11 -5.84
C LYS A 8 -20.29 -8.72 -5.79
N LYS A 9 -20.11 -9.99 -6.20
CA LYS A 9 -18.77 -10.58 -6.35
C LYS A 9 -17.90 -9.73 -7.28
N GLY A 10 -18.42 -9.37 -8.46
CA GLY A 10 -17.72 -8.54 -9.44
C GLY A 10 -17.47 -7.10 -8.97
N GLY A 11 -18.46 -6.47 -8.32
CA GLY A 11 -18.32 -5.09 -7.83
C GLY A 11 -17.27 -4.95 -6.72
N THR A 12 -17.20 -5.90 -5.78
CA THR A 12 -16.18 -5.92 -4.73
C THR A 12 -14.80 -6.25 -5.30
N LEU A 13 -14.69 -7.18 -6.27
CA LEU A 13 -13.44 -7.46 -6.97
C LEU A 13 -12.92 -6.23 -7.75
N LEU A 14 -13.81 -5.53 -8.45
CA LEU A 14 -13.45 -4.33 -9.21
C LEU A 14 -12.91 -3.23 -8.28
N TRP A 15 -13.59 -2.99 -7.16
CA TRP A 15 -13.13 -2.01 -6.17
C TRP A 15 -11.78 -2.39 -5.55
N LEU A 16 -11.58 -3.67 -5.24
CA LEU A 16 -10.29 -4.18 -4.76
C LEU A 16 -9.19 -4.02 -5.81
N ALA A 17 -9.48 -4.28 -7.08
CA ALA A 17 -8.54 -4.09 -8.17
C ALA A 17 -8.14 -2.63 -8.34
N ILE A 18 -9.10 -1.71 -8.22
CA ILE A 18 -8.84 -0.27 -8.23
C ILE A 18 -7.93 0.11 -7.05
N THR A 19 -8.24 -0.32 -5.83
CA THR A 19 -7.39 -0.05 -4.65
C THR A 19 -5.97 -0.59 -4.83
N GLY A 20 -5.83 -1.81 -5.35
CA GLY A 20 -4.52 -2.40 -5.64
C GLY A 20 -3.75 -1.62 -6.71
N LEU A 21 -4.42 -1.16 -7.76
CA LEU A 21 -3.81 -0.38 -8.84
C LEU A 21 -3.32 0.99 -8.34
N PHE A 22 -4.10 1.67 -7.50
CA PHE A 22 -3.67 2.89 -6.84
C PHE A 22 -2.46 2.66 -5.92
N GLY A 23 -2.47 1.56 -5.14
CA GLY A 23 -1.33 1.18 -4.30
C GLY A 23 -0.06 0.89 -5.11
N LEU A 24 -0.20 0.23 -6.26
CA LEU A 24 0.92 -0.09 -7.16
C LEU A 24 1.47 1.18 -7.83
N ALA A 25 0.60 2.06 -8.32
CA ALA A 25 0.99 3.35 -8.88
C ALA A 25 1.76 4.19 -7.85
N PHE A 26 1.28 4.22 -6.62
CA PHE A 26 1.92 4.89 -5.50
C PHE A 26 3.33 4.30 -5.21
N LEU A 27 3.45 2.97 -5.12
CA LEU A 27 4.75 2.29 -4.96
C LEU A 27 5.73 2.61 -6.10
N CYS A 28 5.25 2.69 -7.35
CA CYS A 28 6.08 3.07 -8.49
C CYS A 28 6.63 4.50 -8.38
N VAL A 29 5.80 5.45 -7.94
CA VAL A 29 6.24 6.83 -7.71
C VAL A 29 7.28 6.89 -6.60
N GLU A 30 7.04 6.17 -5.50
CA GLU A 30 7.96 6.10 -4.35
C GLU A 30 9.33 5.52 -4.75
N LEU A 31 9.33 4.44 -5.54
CA LEU A 31 10.55 3.83 -6.08
C LEU A 31 11.26 4.74 -7.09
N TYR A 32 10.52 5.50 -7.90
CA TYR A 32 11.11 6.45 -8.84
C TYR A 32 11.80 7.60 -8.13
N GLU A 33 11.16 8.20 -7.12
CA GLU A 33 11.77 9.22 -6.25
C GLU A 33 13.04 8.70 -5.57
N PHE A 34 12.98 7.48 -5.05
CA PHE A 34 14.12 6.82 -4.41
C PHE A 34 15.29 6.62 -5.39
N HIS A 35 15.02 6.14 -6.60
CA HIS A 35 16.02 5.96 -7.64
C HIS A 35 16.59 7.30 -8.11
N HIS A 36 15.75 8.33 -8.25
CA HIS A 36 16.17 9.69 -8.61
C HIS A 36 17.08 10.30 -7.52
N MET A 37 16.77 10.11 -6.24
CA MET A 37 17.63 10.55 -5.11
C MET A 37 18.99 9.85 -5.09
N ILE A 38 19.03 8.54 -5.36
CA ILE A 38 20.27 7.77 -5.48
C ILE A 38 21.11 8.31 -6.65
N HIS A 39 20.49 8.52 -7.81
CA HIS A 39 21.16 9.03 -9.00
C HIS A 39 21.65 10.48 -8.85
N ALA A 40 20.97 11.31 -8.06
CA ALA A 40 21.36 12.67 -7.73
C ALA A 40 22.54 12.75 -6.73
N GLY A 41 23.11 11.61 -6.31
CA GLY A 41 24.26 11.57 -5.41
C GLY A 41 23.92 11.71 -3.92
N ALA A 42 22.64 11.65 -3.55
CA ALA A 42 22.15 11.59 -2.18
C ALA A 42 21.98 10.11 -1.75
N GLY A 43 23.05 9.32 -1.84
CA GLY A 43 23.05 7.94 -1.36
C GLY A 43 22.98 7.85 0.17
N PRO A 44 22.56 6.71 0.74
CA PRO A 44 22.48 6.46 2.18
C PRO A 44 23.83 6.64 2.93
N THR A 45 24.94 6.77 2.20
CA THR A 45 26.30 7.00 2.70
C THR A 45 26.69 8.48 2.88
N ARG A 46 25.85 9.46 2.48
CA ARG A 46 26.21 10.89 2.59
C ARG A 46 25.91 11.52 3.94
N SER A 47 24.86 11.09 4.64
CA SER A 47 24.46 11.66 5.93
C SER A 47 23.54 10.71 6.72
N ALA A 48 23.60 10.77 8.05
CA ALA A 48 22.74 9.99 8.95
C ALA A 48 21.24 10.22 8.69
N PHE A 49 20.86 11.42 8.22
CA PHE A 49 19.49 11.77 7.85
C PHE A 49 18.98 10.99 6.62
N THR A 50 19.80 10.86 5.58
CA THR A 50 19.43 10.12 4.36
C THR A 50 19.34 8.61 4.63
N SER A 51 20.19 8.08 5.51
CA SER A 51 20.15 6.65 5.89
C SER A 51 18.90 6.29 6.70
N SER A 52 18.50 7.11 7.67
CA SER A 52 17.27 6.87 8.44
C SER A 52 16.03 7.03 7.58
N PHE A 53 16.01 8.02 6.69
CA PHE A 53 14.96 8.18 5.68
C PHE A 53 14.82 6.96 4.77
N PHE A 54 15.93 6.47 4.20
CA PHE A 54 15.94 5.27 3.37
C PHE A 54 15.41 4.04 4.10
N THR A 55 15.72 3.92 5.38
CA THR A 55 15.28 2.78 6.20
C THR A 55 13.78 2.88 6.52
N LEU A 56 13.30 4.08 6.87
CA LEU A 56 11.90 4.32 7.17
C LEU A 56 11.01 4.12 5.93
N VAL A 57 11.36 4.75 4.81
CA VAL A 57 10.63 4.63 3.54
C VAL A 57 10.78 3.22 2.97
N GLY A 58 11.98 2.64 3.01
CA GLY A 58 12.22 1.28 2.53
C GLY A 58 11.40 0.23 3.29
N THR A 59 11.36 0.31 4.63
CA THR A 59 10.50 -0.58 5.44
C THR A 59 9.02 -0.36 5.14
N HIS A 60 8.61 0.89 4.91
CA HIS A 60 7.24 1.22 4.51
C HIS A 60 6.87 0.61 3.14
N GLY A 61 7.67 0.84 2.10
CA GLY A 61 7.45 0.28 0.76
C GLY A 61 7.41 -1.25 0.76
N ILE A 62 8.23 -1.92 1.59
CA ILE A 62 8.14 -3.37 1.81
C ILE A 62 6.78 -3.75 2.39
N HIS A 63 6.27 -3.04 3.40
CA HIS A 63 4.94 -3.30 3.97
C HIS A 63 3.82 -3.08 2.95
N VAL A 64 3.88 -2.05 2.10
CA VAL A 64 2.91 -1.82 1.00
C VAL A 64 2.90 -3.02 0.06
N THR A 65 4.08 -3.49 -0.32
CA THR A 65 4.26 -4.62 -1.24
C THR A 65 3.65 -5.91 -0.67
N PHE A 66 3.87 -6.19 0.61
CA PHE A 66 3.22 -7.31 1.30
C PHE A 66 1.70 -7.16 1.36
N GLY A 67 1.20 -5.96 1.65
CA GLY A 67 -0.24 -5.66 1.62
C GLY A 67 -0.86 -5.91 0.25
N LEU A 68 -0.17 -5.50 -0.81
CA LEU A 68 -0.60 -5.67 -2.20
C LEU A 68 -0.63 -7.14 -2.61
N ILE A 69 0.39 -7.93 -2.25
CA ILE A 69 0.42 -9.38 -2.48
C ILE A 69 -0.75 -10.06 -1.75
N TRP A 70 -1.03 -9.66 -0.50
CA TRP A 70 -2.17 -10.18 0.24
C TRP A 70 -3.52 -9.81 -0.40
N LEU A 71 -3.65 -8.58 -0.90
CA LEU A 71 -4.83 -8.14 -1.64
C LEU A 71 -5.06 -9.00 -2.90
N VAL A 72 -4.01 -9.21 -3.71
CA VAL A 72 -4.07 -10.01 -4.95
C VAL A 72 -4.42 -11.47 -4.64
N THR A 73 -3.79 -12.08 -3.62
CA THR A 73 -4.10 -13.46 -3.23
C THR A 73 -5.54 -13.63 -2.75
N LEU A 74 -6.08 -12.67 -2.00
CA LEU A 74 -7.50 -12.66 -1.61
C LEU A 74 -8.42 -12.48 -2.81
N MET A 75 -8.07 -11.64 -3.78
CA MET A 75 -8.84 -11.45 -5.00
C MET A 75 -8.97 -12.75 -5.79
N ILE A 76 -7.88 -13.50 -5.95
CA ILE A 76 -7.87 -14.83 -6.58
C ILE A 76 -8.70 -15.82 -5.77
N GLN A 77 -8.59 -15.79 -4.43
CA GLN A 77 -9.33 -16.69 -3.55
C GLN A 77 -10.84 -16.44 -3.58
N ILE A 78 -11.27 -15.18 -3.62
CA ILE A 78 -12.69 -14.79 -3.77
C ILE A 78 -13.20 -15.18 -5.16
N SER A 79 -12.39 -15.03 -6.20
CA SER A 79 -12.74 -15.44 -7.56
C SER A 79 -12.96 -16.95 -7.69
N LYS A 80 -12.13 -17.78 -7.02
CA LYS A 80 -12.24 -19.26 -7.08
C LYS A 80 -13.26 -19.86 -6.10
N HIS A 81 -13.33 -19.36 -4.87
CA HIS A 81 -14.12 -20.01 -3.79
C HIS A 81 -15.40 -19.25 -3.39
N GLY A 82 -15.65 -18.08 -3.99
CA GLY A 82 -16.82 -17.24 -3.67
C GLY A 82 -16.68 -16.45 -2.36
N LEU A 83 -17.72 -15.66 -2.07
CA LEU A 83 -17.80 -14.81 -0.86
C LEU A 83 -18.17 -15.67 0.35
N ASN A 84 -17.15 -16.28 0.98
CA ASN A 84 -17.31 -16.91 2.29
C ASN A 84 -17.19 -15.87 3.42
N PRO A 85 -17.89 -16.04 4.56
CA PRO A 85 -17.74 -15.17 5.73
C PRO A 85 -16.30 -15.09 6.23
N ALA A 86 -15.49 -16.13 6.02
CA ALA A 86 -14.05 -16.12 6.29
C ALA A 86 -13.27 -15.10 5.43
N ASN A 87 -13.61 -14.93 4.16
CA ASN A 87 -12.96 -13.95 3.27
C ASN A 87 -13.34 -12.53 3.63
N ASN A 88 -14.59 -12.28 4.06
CA ASN A 88 -15.00 -10.97 4.57
C ASN A 88 -14.19 -10.56 5.81
N ARG A 89 -13.91 -11.50 6.71
CA ARG A 89 -13.08 -11.23 7.89
C ARG A 89 -11.64 -10.91 7.50
N ARG A 90 -11.07 -11.64 6.53
CA ARG A 90 -9.74 -11.36 5.97
C ARG A 90 -9.68 -9.99 5.28
N LEU A 91 -10.71 -9.61 4.54
CA LEU A 91 -10.82 -8.29 3.91
C LEU A 91 -10.88 -7.16 4.93
N MET A 92 -11.63 -7.31 6.03
CA MET A 92 -11.62 -6.30 7.10
C MET A 92 -10.24 -6.15 7.73
N CYS A 93 -9.55 -7.26 8.00
CA CYS A 93 -8.17 -7.20 8.51
C CYS A 93 -7.23 -6.50 7.52
N LEU A 94 -7.32 -6.82 6.23
CA LEU A 94 -6.54 -6.15 5.17
C LEU A 94 -6.85 -4.66 5.09
N SER A 95 -8.13 -4.28 5.15
CA SER A 95 -8.55 -2.88 5.10
C SER A 95 -8.01 -2.09 6.28
N MET A 96 -8.04 -2.67 7.48
CA MET A 96 -7.46 -2.05 8.69
C MET A 96 -5.93 -1.88 8.53
N PHE A 97 -5.25 -2.90 8.00
CA PHE A 97 -3.82 -2.85 7.70
C PHE A 97 -3.49 -1.76 6.67
N TRP A 98 -4.30 -1.64 5.61
CA TRP A 98 -4.08 -0.63 4.56
C TRP A 98 -4.29 0.80 5.08
N HIS A 99 -5.32 1.03 5.90
CA HIS A 99 -5.53 2.32 6.56
C HIS A 99 -4.41 2.68 7.53
N PHE A 100 -3.92 1.70 8.29
CA PHE A 100 -2.77 1.94 9.18
C PHE A 100 -1.54 2.39 8.38
N LEU A 101 -1.31 1.75 7.24
CA LEU A 101 -0.20 2.06 6.37
C LEU A 101 -0.33 3.46 5.76
N ASP A 102 -1.52 3.83 5.27
CA ASP A 102 -1.83 5.19 4.79
C ASP A 102 -1.55 6.28 5.85
N VAL A 103 -1.95 6.04 7.11
CA VAL A 103 -1.69 6.96 8.23
C VAL A 103 -0.19 7.14 8.50
N VAL A 104 0.58 6.04 8.50
CA VAL A 104 2.05 6.11 8.66
C VAL A 104 2.64 6.94 7.52
N TRP A 105 2.17 6.75 6.29
CA TRP A 105 2.67 7.49 5.14
C TRP A 105 2.41 9.00 5.25
N ILE A 106 1.21 9.40 5.68
CA ILE A 106 0.89 10.83 5.93
C ILE A 106 1.89 11.42 6.93
N GLY A 107 2.26 10.67 7.97
CA GLY A 107 3.31 11.04 8.90
C GLY A 107 4.67 11.22 8.22
N VAL A 108 5.12 10.24 7.45
CA VAL A 108 6.40 10.31 6.70
C VAL A 108 6.42 11.50 5.74
N PHE A 109 5.35 11.71 4.97
CA PHE A 109 5.24 12.83 4.05
C PHE A 109 5.30 14.17 4.78
N THR A 110 4.59 14.31 5.91
CA THR A 110 4.59 15.55 6.69
C THR A 110 5.96 15.85 7.31
N PHE A 111 6.57 14.87 7.98
CA PHE A 111 7.82 15.08 8.71
C PHE A 111 9.05 15.11 7.82
N VAL A 112 9.06 14.37 6.70
CA VAL A 112 10.24 14.27 5.86
C VAL A 112 10.16 15.19 4.64
N TYR A 113 9.07 15.14 3.88
CA TYR A 113 8.96 15.99 2.68
C TYR A 113 8.69 17.45 3.04
N LEU A 114 7.79 17.73 3.98
CA LEU A 114 7.43 19.10 4.33
C LEU A 114 8.50 19.79 5.19
N MET A 115 9.07 19.08 6.16
CA MET A 115 10.13 19.64 7.03
C MET A 115 11.50 19.63 6.35
N GLY A 116 11.74 18.78 5.34
CA GLY A 116 12.97 18.78 4.55
C GLY A 116 13.04 19.90 3.49
N VAL A 117 11.91 20.55 3.18
CA VAL A 117 11.81 21.71 2.28
C VAL A 117 12.03 23.05 3.00
N LEU A 118 11.92 23.07 4.33
CA LEU A 118 12.14 24.23 5.21
C LEU A 118 13.59 24.30 5.69
#